data_AF-A0A2N1R8D2-F1
#
_entry.id   AF-A0A2N1R8D2-F1
#
_cell.length_a   1.000
_cell.length_b   1.000
_cell.length_c   1.000
_cell.angle_alpha   90.00
_cell.angle_beta   90.00
_cell.angle_gamma   90.00
#
_symmetry.space_group_name_H-M   'P 1'
#
loop_
_entity.id
_entity.type
_entity.pdbx_description
1 polymer ?
#
loop_
_entity_poly.entity_id
_entity_poly.type
_entity_poly.pdbx_seq_one_letter_code
_entity_poly.pdbx_strand_id
1 'polypeptide(L)'
;MPAALALFMALCPASPASAAPRVAVLSPENRSPDPRYDYIAGIVQGIFLYDLSSSGLVELVDRAAIDALLRERELSLSAIAAAPTGVFTGIASADWIVVGEYVLLGTELRLTLKLIEVSSSRVATFSDTGSTENLVHGLAEGVIERLTGKRPVLRDDSRNRSILSLRDETPGSISLFSPLIDAQVILDGTFAGYTTGDRRKPFVIEGVEPGIHEISTDLGRDFGVVKMPEVKFGPWKELVRVQSGKRAIVTDLSSHFNDQLYRLRRVFQKSPAVAFDSSGRYGYEYAFSFTDREGVERRGRLAIELGAPTGDEGRGSGTLACSFEGEARSESFAYSLGNAAELAVTIGLATFSAEVENSYGRVSVDLEVERTDVEQGMHRAGY
;
A
#
# COMPACT_ATOMS: atom_id res chain seq x y z
N MET A 1 -52.93 23.98 -90.25
CA MET A 1 -51.83 22.99 -90.16
C MET A 1 -51.05 23.27 -88.90
N PRO A 2 -51.15 22.46 -87.82
CA PRO A 2 -50.45 22.71 -86.57
C PRO A 2 -49.08 22.01 -86.53
N ALA A 3 -48.09 22.69 -85.95
CA ALA A 3 -46.75 22.21 -85.70
C ALA A 3 -46.68 21.52 -84.33
N ALA A 4 -46.08 20.33 -84.29
CA ALA A 4 -45.89 19.53 -83.08
C ALA A 4 -44.56 19.89 -82.40
N LEU A 5 -44.63 20.25 -81.11
CA LEU A 5 -43.49 20.53 -80.24
C LEU A 5 -43.20 19.26 -79.42
N ALA A 6 -42.06 18.61 -79.65
CA ALA A 6 -41.64 17.42 -78.92
C ALA A 6 -40.82 17.79 -77.67
N LEU A 7 -41.32 17.39 -76.50
CA LEU A 7 -40.69 17.59 -75.19
C LEU A 7 -39.79 16.38 -74.87
N PHE A 8 -38.47 16.58 -74.86
CA PHE A 8 -37.48 15.58 -74.44
C PHE A 8 -37.35 15.60 -72.91
N MET A 9 -37.95 14.62 -72.21
CA MET A 9 -37.71 14.38 -70.79
C MET A 9 -36.39 13.62 -70.61
N ALA A 10 -35.38 14.28 -70.07
CA ALA A 10 -34.12 13.66 -69.68
C ALA A 10 -34.31 12.86 -68.37
N LEU A 11 -34.19 11.52 -68.45
CA LEU A 11 -34.00 10.67 -67.28
C LEU A 11 -32.59 10.90 -66.73
N CYS A 12 -32.46 11.58 -65.58
CA CYS A 12 -31.23 11.53 -64.79
C CYS A 12 -31.15 10.16 -64.07
N PRO A 13 -30.09 9.37 -64.26
CA PRO A 13 -29.86 8.17 -63.44
C PRO A 13 -29.64 8.60 -61.98
N ALA A 14 -30.41 8.04 -61.07
CA ALA A 14 -30.16 8.18 -59.64
C ALA A 14 -28.83 7.47 -59.31
N SER A 15 -27.83 8.24 -58.88
CA SER A 15 -26.58 7.66 -58.38
C SER A 15 -26.90 6.75 -57.19
N PRO A 16 -26.33 5.54 -57.12
CA PRO A 16 -26.52 4.65 -55.97
C PRO A 16 -26.06 5.38 -54.72
N ALA A 17 -26.91 5.41 -53.70
CA ALA A 17 -26.53 5.89 -52.37
C ALA A 17 -25.41 4.96 -51.86
N SER A 18 -24.20 5.50 -51.76
CA SER A 18 -23.07 4.79 -51.15
C SER A 18 -23.47 4.38 -49.74
N ALA A 19 -23.42 3.09 -49.43
CA ALA A 19 -23.66 2.60 -48.08
C ALA A 19 -22.68 3.27 -47.11
N ALA A 20 -23.13 3.54 -45.89
CA ALA A 20 -22.29 4.12 -44.86
C ALA A 20 -21.17 3.13 -44.49
N PRO A 21 -19.91 3.60 -44.33
CA PRO A 21 -18.81 2.72 -43.98
C PRO A 21 -19.00 2.13 -42.58
N ARG A 22 -18.78 0.81 -42.45
CA ARG A 22 -18.95 0.07 -41.20
C ARG A 22 -17.65 0.04 -40.42
N VAL A 23 -17.65 0.56 -39.21
CA VAL A 23 -16.43 0.77 -38.40
C VAL A 23 -16.52 0.01 -37.09
N ALA A 24 -15.48 -0.78 -36.79
CA ALA A 24 -15.26 -1.36 -35.48
C ALA A 24 -14.20 -0.54 -34.71
N VAL A 25 -14.46 -0.24 -33.44
CA VAL A 25 -13.53 0.52 -32.58
C VAL A 25 -13.04 -0.36 -31.45
N LEU A 26 -11.73 -0.47 -31.28
CA LEU A 26 -11.11 -1.17 -30.15
C LEU A 26 -10.76 -0.19 -29.02
N SER A 27 -10.75 -0.69 -27.78
CA SER A 27 -10.28 0.06 -26.62
C SER A 27 -8.81 0.45 -26.83
N PRO A 28 -8.44 1.72 -26.59
CA PRO A 28 -7.07 2.17 -26.78
C PRO A 28 -6.15 1.62 -25.68
N GLU A 29 -4.92 1.29 -26.03
CA GLU A 29 -3.92 0.73 -25.10
C GLU A 29 -3.12 1.82 -24.39
N ASN A 30 -2.94 1.69 -23.06
CA ASN A 30 -2.02 2.54 -22.30
C ASN A 30 -0.56 2.14 -22.58
N ARG A 31 0.22 3.04 -23.16
CA ARG A 31 1.67 2.92 -23.39
C ARG A 31 2.49 3.66 -22.33
N SER A 32 1.83 4.28 -21.35
CA SER A 32 2.52 4.94 -20.24
C SER A 32 3.10 3.90 -19.29
N PRO A 33 4.23 4.19 -18.60
CA PRO A 33 4.78 3.29 -17.59
C PRO A 33 3.89 3.13 -16.36
N ASP A 34 2.99 4.08 -16.13
CA ASP A 34 2.13 4.14 -14.96
C ASP A 34 0.71 3.59 -15.28
N PRO A 35 0.31 2.45 -14.68
CA PRO A 35 -1.03 1.89 -14.86
C PRO A 35 -2.13 2.75 -14.24
N ARG A 36 -1.80 3.79 -13.46
CA ARG A 36 -2.78 4.74 -12.93
C ARG A 36 -3.59 5.46 -14.01
N TYR A 37 -3.11 5.46 -15.25
CA TYR A 37 -3.78 6.08 -16.40
C TYR A 37 -4.67 5.14 -17.20
N ASP A 38 -4.90 3.90 -16.76
CA ASP A 38 -5.73 2.92 -17.49
C ASP A 38 -7.20 3.36 -17.62
N TYR A 39 -7.70 4.17 -16.70
CA TYR A 39 -9.08 4.71 -16.77
C TYR A 39 -9.32 5.59 -18.01
N ILE A 40 -8.27 6.23 -18.55
CA ILE A 40 -8.33 7.08 -19.73
C ILE A 40 -8.84 6.28 -20.94
N ALA A 41 -8.52 4.99 -21.02
CA ALA A 41 -8.96 4.14 -22.12
C ALA A 41 -10.48 4.13 -22.27
N GLY A 42 -11.20 3.99 -21.15
CA GLY A 42 -12.66 3.99 -21.13
C GLY A 42 -13.26 5.34 -21.53
N ILE A 43 -12.68 6.44 -21.04
CA ILE A 43 -13.12 7.81 -21.37
C ILE A 43 -12.94 8.07 -22.87
N VAL A 44 -11.74 7.82 -23.40
CA VAL A 44 -11.42 8.04 -24.81
C VAL A 44 -12.32 7.19 -25.71
N GLN A 45 -12.49 5.91 -25.39
CA GLN A 45 -13.36 5.02 -26.16
C GLN A 45 -14.82 5.49 -26.14
N GLY A 46 -15.33 5.87 -24.97
CA GLY A 46 -16.72 6.34 -24.81
C GLY A 46 -17.00 7.59 -25.63
N ILE A 47 -16.14 8.61 -25.53
CA ILE A 47 -16.26 9.85 -26.30
C ILE A 47 -16.17 9.58 -27.81
N PHE A 48 -15.20 8.76 -28.22
CA PHE A 48 -14.99 8.46 -29.63
C PHE A 48 -16.17 7.70 -30.25
N LEU A 49 -16.74 6.71 -29.55
CA LEU A 49 -17.94 6.01 -30.00
C LEU A 49 -19.15 6.95 -30.08
N TYR A 50 -19.33 7.83 -29.09
CA TYR A 50 -20.38 8.84 -29.12
C TYR A 50 -20.25 9.77 -30.33
N ASP A 51 -19.05 10.27 -30.63
CA ASP A 51 -18.80 11.13 -31.78
C ASP A 51 -19.08 10.43 -33.13
N LEU A 52 -18.60 9.19 -33.29
CA LEU A 52 -18.85 8.42 -34.50
C LEU A 52 -20.35 8.16 -34.68
N SER A 53 -21.05 7.69 -33.64
CA SER A 53 -22.50 7.40 -33.70
C SER A 53 -23.34 8.64 -33.97
N SER A 54 -23.04 9.76 -33.31
CA SER A 54 -23.82 11.00 -33.42
C SER A 54 -23.65 11.69 -34.78
N SER A 55 -22.57 11.42 -35.49
CA SER A 55 -22.34 11.96 -36.84
C SER A 55 -23.39 11.48 -37.87
N GLY A 56 -23.95 10.28 -37.69
CA GLY A 56 -24.83 9.63 -38.67
C GLY A 56 -24.15 9.28 -40.00
N LEU A 57 -22.82 9.45 -40.09
CA LEU A 57 -22.04 9.26 -41.32
C LEU A 57 -21.36 7.88 -41.39
N VAL A 58 -21.30 7.16 -40.26
CA VAL A 58 -20.65 5.86 -40.09
C VAL A 58 -21.60 4.91 -39.37
N GLU A 59 -21.55 3.62 -39.72
CA GLU A 59 -22.27 2.57 -39.01
C GLU A 59 -21.30 1.91 -38.02
N LEU A 60 -21.61 1.96 -36.73
CA LEU A 60 -20.80 1.32 -35.71
C LEU A 60 -21.14 -0.15 -35.56
N VAL A 61 -20.11 -0.99 -35.54
CA VAL A 61 -20.25 -2.42 -35.25
C VAL A 61 -19.91 -2.63 -33.77
N ASP A 62 -20.89 -3.03 -32.97
CA ASP A 62 -20.74 -3.20 -31.52
C ASP A 62 -19.97 -4.50 -31.18
N ARG A 63 -18.92 -4.36 -30.38
CA ARG A 63 -18.08 -5.46 -29.88
C ARG A 63 -18.73 -6.23 -28.73
N ALA A 64 -19.65 -5.65 -27.95
CA ALA A 64 -20.33 -6.39 -26.88
C ALA A 64 -21.16 -7.55 -27.44
N ALA A 65 -21.77 -7.35 -28.62
CA ALA A 65 -22.43 -8.41 -29.38
C ALA A 65 -21.43 -9.48 -29.88
N ILE A 66 -20.18 -9.09 -30.16
CA ILE A 66 -19.10 -9.97 -30.66
C ILE A 66 -18.52 -10.82 -29.52
N ASP A 67 -18.18 -10.24 -28.37
CA ASP A 67 -17.64 -10.99 -27.22
C ASP A 67 -18.70 -11.90 -26.57
N ALA A 68 -20.00 -11.57 -26.72
CA ALA A 68 -21.11 -12.47 -26.39
C ALA A 68 -21.21 -13.64 -27.39
N LEU A 69 -21.11 -13.37 -28.70
CA LEU A 69 -21.08 -14.39 -29.76
C LEU A 69 -19.87 -15.32 -29.64
N LEU A 70 -18.69 -14.78 -29.29
CA LEU A 70 -17.47 -15.55 -29.10
C LEU A 70 -17.57 -16.47 -27.88
N ARG A 71 -18.11 -16.00 -26.76
CA ARG A 71 -18.37 -16.83 -25.56
C ARG A 71 -19.40 -17.92 -25.84
N GLU A 72 -20.48 -17.61 -26.56
CA GLU A 72 -21.51 -18.59 -26.93
C GLU A 72 -20.99 -19.65 -27.92
N ARG A 73 -20.02 -19.27 -28.78
CA ARG A 73 -19.33 -20.20 -29.67
C ARG A 73 -18.23 -21.01 -28.97
N GLU A 74 -17.52 -20.48 -27.97
CA GLU A 74 -16.60 -21.27 -27.13
C GLU A 74 -17.36 -22.37 -26.36
N LEU A 75 -18.55 -22.05 -25.85
CA LEU A 75 -19.48 -23.03 -25.28
C LEU A 75 -19.96 -24.06 -26.32
N SER A 76 -20.21 -23.63 -27.56
CA SER A 76 -20.62 -24.53 -28.66
C SER A 76 -19.46 -25.39 -29.21
N LEU A 77 -18.23 -24.88 -29.21
CA LEU A 77 -17.02 -25.56 -29.70
C LEU A 77 -16.49 -26.61 -28.73
N SER A 78 -16.82 -26.49 -27.44
CA SER A 78 -16.58 -27.55 -26.45
C SER A 78 -17.36 -28.84 -26.75
N ALA A 79 -18.39 -28.78 -27.60
CA ALA A 79 -19.19 -29.95 -28.00
C ALA A 79 -18.74 -30.61 -29.32
N ILE A 80 -17.90 -29.96 -30.15
CA ILE A 80 -17.52 -30.46 -31.48
C ILE A 80 -16.04 -30.14 -31.76
N ALA A 81 -15.14 -30.91 -31.17
CA ALA A 81 -13.72 -30.89 -31.51
C ALA A 81 -13.43 -31.87 -32.66
N ALA A 82 -13.71 -31.45 -33.90
CA ALA A 82 -13.12 -32.05 -35.11
C ALA A 82 -13.19 -31.09 -36.31
N ALA A 83 -12.02 -30.51 -36.62
CA ALA A 83 -11.57 -29.93 -37.90
C ALA A 83 -11.29 -28.40 -37.89
N PRO A 84 -10.10 -27.98 -38.36
CA PRO A 84 -9.68 -26.59 -38.39
C PRO A 84 -10.04 -25.95 -39.74
N THR A 85 -10.64 -24.77 -39.71
CA THR A 85 -10.40 -23.60 -40.60
C THR A 85 -11.58 -22.65 -40.49
N GLY A 86 -11.34 -21.40 -40.12
CA GLY A 86 -12.37 -20.37 -40.09
C GLY A 86 -11.79 -19.03 -39.67
N VAL A 87 -11.50 -18.19 -40.66
CA VAL A 87 -11.05 -16.80 -40.51
C VAL A 87 -12.11 -15.97 -39.75
N PHE A 88 -11.63 -15.14 -38.82
CA PHE A 88 -12.31 -14.10 -38.04
C PHE A 88 -13.65 -13.58 -38.61
N THR A 89 -14.80 -14.15 -38.21
CA THR A 89 -16.13 -13.80 -38.74
C THR A 89 -16.85 -12.65 -38.01
N GLY A 90 -16.39 -12.20 -36.84
CA GLY A 90 -16.96 -11.04 -36.13
C GLY A 90 -16.35 -9.69 -36.56
N ILE A 91 -15.08 -9.71 -36.98
CA ILE A 91 -14.40 -8.58 -37.64
C ILE A 91 -14.78 -8.50 -39.13
N ALA A 92 -15.25 -9.61 -39.70
CA ALA A 92 -15.55 -9.73 -41.13
C ALA A 92 -16.70 -8.83 -41.64
N SER A 93 -17.48 -8.19 -40.77
CA SER A 93 -18.56 -7.29 -41.18
C SER A 93 -18.18 -5.81 -41.15
N ALA A 94 -17.03 -5.46 -40.56
CA ALA A 94 -16.52 -4.10 -40.56
C ALA A 94 -15.64 -3.89 -41.80
N ASP A 95 -15.84 -2.76 -42.48
CA ASP A 95 -14.97 -2.35 -43.57
C ASP A 95 -13.66 -1.76 -43.01
N TRP A 96 -13.74 -1.21 -41.79
CA TRP A 96 -12.65 -0.50 -41.12
C TRP A 96 -12.53 -0.87 -39.64
N ILE A 97 -11.30 -0.88 -39.14
CA ILE A 97 -10.98 -1.06 -37.72
C ILE A 97 -10.21 0.15 -37.21
N VAL A 98 -10.61 0.70 -36.07
CA VAL A 98 -9.86 1.73 -35.35
C VAL A 98 -9.21 1.13 -34.12
N VAL A 99 -7.89 1.24 -34.04
CA VAL A 99 -7.07 0.83 -32.88
C VAL A 99 -6.39 2.04 -32.31
N GLY A 100 -6.49 2.25 -30.99
CA GLY A 100 -5.85 3.38 -30.32
C GLY A 100 -4.71 2.96 -29.41
N GLU A 101 -3.77 3.87 -29.18
CA GLU A 101 -2.81 3.81 -28.10
C GLU A 101 -2.55 5.22 -27.56
N TYR A 102 -2.29 5.35 -26.27
CA TYR A 102 -2.00 6.64 -25.64
C TYR A 102 -0.81 6.57 -24.70
N VAL A 103 -0.10 7.69 -24.60
CA VAL A 103 1.00 7.87 -23.65
C VAL A 103 0.88 9.24 -23.00
N LEU A 104 1.08 9.29 -21.68
CA LEU A 104 1.14 10.55 -20.95
C LEU A 104 2.54 11.16 -21.06
N LEU A 105 2.60 12.42 -21.49
CA LEU A 105 3.80 13.22 -21.62
C LEU A 105 3.69 14.45 -20.70
N GLY A 106 4.10 14.29 -19.44
CA GLY A 106 3.95 15.34 -18.43
C GLY A 106 2.48 15.59 -18.11
N THR A 107 1.96 16.75 -18.51
CA THR A 107 0.55 17.16 -18.31
C THR A 107 -0.33 16.99 -19.54
N GLU A 108 0.18 16.38 -20.60
CA GLU A 108 -0.53 16.20 -21.86
C GLU A 108 -0.65 14.72 -22.23
N LEU A 109 -1.78 14.32 -22.80
CA LEU A 109 -2.00 13.01 -23.38
C LEU A 109 -1.65 13.06 -24.86
N ARG A 110 -0.76 12.17 -25.32
CA ARG A 110 -0.59 11.91 -26.73
C ARG A 110 -1.43 10.69 -27.11
N LEU A 111 -2.47 10.91 -27.89
CA LEU A 111 -3.36 9.84 -28.38
C LEU A 111 -3.05 9.57 -29.85
N THR A 112 -2.84 8.30 -30.19
CA THR A 112 -2.60 7.83 -31.56
C THR A 112 -3.66 6.82 -31.95
N LEU A 113 -4.39 7.09 -33.03
CA LEU A 113 -5.37 6.19 -33.62
C LEU A 113 -4.86 5.65 -34.96
N LYS A 114 -4.99 4.36 -35.17
CA LYS A 114 -4.69 3.65 -36.42
C LYS A 114 -6.01 3.18 -37.02
N LEU A 115 -6.36 3.72 -38.17
CA LEU A 115 -7.50 3.32 -38.98
C LEU A 115 -7.02 2.31 -40.04
N ILE A 116 -7.54 1.09 -39.99
CA ILE A 116 -7.11 -0.04 -40.81
C ILE A 116 -8.26 -0.44 -41.74
N GLU A 117 -8.01 -0.42 -43.05
CA GLU A 117 -8.95 -0.95 -44.04
C GLU A 117 -8.86 -2.47 -44.07
N VAL A 118 -9.96 -3.18 -43.81
CA VAL A 118 -9.95 -4.64 -43.68
C VAL A 118 -9.62 -5.34 -45.01
N SER A 119 -10.14 -4.81 -46.12
CA SER A 119 -9.98 -5.40 -47.46
C SER A 119 -8.54 -5.28 -47.99
N SER A 120 -7.88 -4.15 -47.73
CA SER A 120 -6.59 -3.79 -48.33
C SER A 120 -5.42 -3.82 -47.35
N SER A 121 -5.71 -3.93 -46.04
CA SER A 121 -4.74 -3.75 -44.95
C SER A 121 -4.02 -2.40 -44.95
N ARG A 122 -4.56 -1.38 -45.64
CA ARG A 122 -3.98 -0.03 -45.62
C ARG A 122 -4.26 0.62 -44.28
N VAL A 123 -3.23 1.23 -43.71
CA VAL A 123 -3.28 1.90 -42.41
C VAL A 123 -3.14 3.40 -42.60
N ALA A 124 -4.06 4.17 -42.00
CA ALA A 124 -3.94 5.60 -41.81
C ALA A 124 -3.78 5.89 -40.32
N THR A 125 -2.85 6.78 -39.98
CA THR A 125 -2.54 7.13 -38.58
C THR A 125 -2.96 8.56 -38.30
N PHE A 126 -3.65 8.75 -37.20
CA PHE A 126 -4.04 10.05 -36.65
C PHE A 126 -3.40 10.19 -35.28
N SER A 127 -2.77 11.31 -35.00
CA SER A 127 -2.21 11.56 -33.67
C SER A 127 -2.31 13.03 -33.33
N ASP A 128 -2.67 13.31 -32.09
CA ASP A 128 -2.74 14.67 -31.56
C ASP A 128 -2.34 14.64 -30.08
N THR A 129 -2.04 15.81 -29.50
CA THR A 129 -1.60 15.96 -28.12
C THR A 129 -2.44 17.01 -27.41
N GLY A 130 -2.93 16.69 -26.21
CA GLY A 130 -3.76 17.59 -25.43
C GLY A 130 -4.22 16.97 -24.12
N SER A 131 -4.93 17.74 -23.32
CA SER A 131 -5.39 17.31 -21.98
C SER A 131 -6.91 17.33 -21.83
N THR A 132 -7.66 17.58 -22.90
CA THR A 132 -9.12 17.77 -22.86
C THR A 132 -9.87 16.88 -23.85
N GLU A 133 -11.20 16.78 -23.71
CA GLU A 133 -12.06 15.99 -24.59
C GLU A 133 -11.96 16.42 -26.07
N ASN A 134 -11.63 17.70 -26.33
CA ASN A 134 -11.41 18.24 -27.67
C ASN A 134 -10.27 17.55 -28.44
N LEU A 135 -9.34 16.91 -27.73
CA LEU A 135 -8.34 16.02 -28.32
C LEU A 135 -9.02 14.85 -29.05
N VAL A 136 -9.94 14.16 -28.36
CA VAL A 136 -10.66 13.00 -28.89
C VAL A 136 -11.61 13.42 -30.02
N HIS A 137 -12.35 14.52 -29.82
CA HIS A 137 -13.24 15.07 -30.84
C HIS A 137 -12.49 15.38 -32.14
N GLY A 138 -11.32 16.01 -32.06
CA GLY A 138 -10.53 16.33 -33.25
C GLY A 138 -10.01 15.12 -34.02
N LEU A 139 -9.63 14.07 -33.29
CA LEU A 139 -9.23 12.81 -33.91
C LEU A 139 -10.42 12.09 -34.55
N ALA A 140 -11.61 12.14 -33.92
CA ALA A 140 -12.84 11.64 -34.51
C ALA A 140 -13.22 12.37 -35.81
N GLU A 141 -13.13 13.70 -35.84
CA GLU A 141 -13.33 14.49 -37.07
C GLU A 141 -12.42 14.03 -38.21
N GLY A 142 -11.12 13.83 -37.93
CA GLY A 142 -10.15 13.37 -38.92
C GLY A 142 -10.43 11.96 -39.44
N VAL A 143 -10.87 11.05 -38.56
CA VAL A 143 -11.28 9.69 -38.94
C VAL A 143 -12.54 9.72 -39.82
N ILE A 144 -13.57 10.49 -39.44
CA ILE A 144 -14.81 10.61 -40.22
C ILE A 144 -14.55 11.26 -41.58
N GLU A 145 -13.72 12.30 -41.63
CA GLU A 145 -13.28 12.94 -42.87
C GLU A 145 -12.59 11.93 -43.80
N ARG A 146 -11.71 11.09 -43.24
CA ARG A 146 -11.01 10.07 -44.03
C ARG A 146 -11.93 8.99 -44.59
N LEU A 147 -12.97 8.62 -43.83
CA LEU A 147 -13.93 7.58 -44.19
C LEU A 147 -14.98 8.07 -45.19
N THR A 148 -15.42 9.32 -45.07
CA THR A 148 -16.62 9.82 -45.77
C THR A 148 -16.35 10.98 -46.71
N GLY A 149 -15.16 11.58 -46.65
CA GLY A 149 -14.80 12.81 -47.35
C GLY A 149 -15.48 14.06 -46.79
N LYS A 150 -16.26 13.95 -45.70
CA LYS A 150 -16.93 15.07 -45.04
C LYS A 150 -16.40 15.20 -43.62
N ARG A 151 -15.97 16.40 -43.25
CA ARG A 151 -15.50 16.69 -41.90
C ARG A 151 -16.64 17.29 -41.06
N PRO A 152 -17.14 16.58 -40.03
CA PRO A 152 -18.05 17.18 -39.07
C PRO A 152 -17.30 18.18 -38.18
N VAL A 153 -18.05 19.06 -37.49
CA VAL A 153 -17.51 19.94 -36.45
C VAL A 153 -17.99 19.38 -35.12
N LEU A 154 -17.09 18.75 -34.37
CA LEU A 154 -17.36 18.09 -33.09
C LEU A 154 -16.72 18.83 -31.92
N ARG A 155 -15.61 19.55 -32.18
CA ARG A 155 -14.96 20.42 -31.21
C ARG A 155 -15.86 21.60 -30.83
N ASP A 156 -15.96 21.87 -29.53
CA ASP A 156 -16.72 22.99 -28.98
C ASP A 156 -15.97 23.55 -27.75
N ASP A 157 -15.90 24.87 -27.63
CA ASP A 157 -15.32 25.56 -26.48
C ASP A 157 -16.08 25.23 -25.18
N SER A 158 -17.36 24.87 -25.28
CA SER A 158 -18.18 24.42 -24.14
C SER A 158 -17.80 23.02 -23.62
N ARG A 159 -17.08 22.22 -24.43
CA ARG A 159 -16.68 20.82 -24.15
C ARG A 159 -15.21 20.68 -23.73
N ASN A 160 -14.60 21.76 -23.22
CA ASN A 160 -13.20 21.76 -22.84
C ASN A 160 -12.90 21.13 -21.46
N ARG A 161 -13.49 19.96 -21.18
CA ARG A 161 -13.27 19.22 -19.92
C ARG A 161 -11.94 18.48 -19.98
N SER A 162 -11.20 18.46 -18.87
CA SER A 162 -9.93 17.73 -18.78
C SER A 162 -10.18 16.22 -18.70
N ILE A 163 -9.51 15.46 -19.56
CA ILE A 163 -9.50 13.98 -19.54
C ILE A 163 -8.46 13.41 -18.57
N LEU A 164 -7.61 14.28 -17.99
CA LEU A 164 -6.52 13.92 -17.08
C LEU A 164 -6.88 14.22 -15.61
N SER A 165 -8.16 14.42 -15.28
CA SER A 165 -8.55 14.79 -13.94
C SER A 165 -8.30 13.64 -12.96
N LEU A 166 -7.29 13.79 -12.11
CA LEU A 166 -7.00 12.92 -10.95
C LEU A 166 -8.18 12.78 -9.97
N ARG A 167 -9.25 13.57 -10.15
CA ARG A 167 -10.54 13.43 -9.42
C ARG A 167 -11.18 12.05 -9.59
N ASP A 168 -10.83 11.32 -10.64
CA ASP A 168 -11.38 9.99 -10.90
C ASP A 168 -10.51 8.84 -10.36
N GLU A 169 -9.41 9.12 -9.63
CA GLU A 169 -8.69 8.06 -8.93
C GLU A 169 -9.62 7.43 -7.88
N THR A 170 -9.78 6.11 -7.94
CA THR A 170 -10.59 5.39 -6.95
C THR A 170 -9.99 5.64 -5.55
N PRO A 171 -10.76 6.18 -4.59
CA PRO A 171 -10.24 6.43 -3.26
C PRO A 171 -9.71 5.16 -2.61
N GLY A 172 -8.64 5.29 -1.82
CA GLY A 172 -8.10 4.22 -1.00
C GLY A 172 -8.74 4.17 0.39
N SER A 173 -8.16 3.34 1.26
CA SER A 173 -8.50 3.29 2.68
C SER A 173 -7.26 3.09 3.54
N ILE A 174 -7.32 3.51 4.80
CA ILE A 174 -6.29 3.24 5.81
C ILE A 174 -6.91 2.39 6.92
N SER A 175 -6.26 1.29 7.27
CA SER A 175 -6.60 0.47 8.44
C SER A 175 -5.55 0.68 9.53
N LEU A 176 -5.96 1.35 10.61
CA LEU A 176 -5.14 1.66 11.76
C LEU A 176 -5.41 0.68 12.90
N PHE A 177 -4.41 -0.10 13.28
CA PHE A 177 -4.46 -0.96 14.46
C PHE A 177 -3.82 -0.23 15.65
N SER A 178 -4.58 0.02 16.70
CA SER A 178 -4.07 0.68 17.91
C SER A 178 -4.50 -0.05 19.18
N PRO A 179 -3.60 -0.23 20.17
CA PRO A 179 -3.99 -0.71 21.51
C PRO A 179 -4.70 0.35 22.35
N LEU A 180 -4.70 1.61 21.94
CA LEU A 180 -5.26 2.70 22.72
C LEU A 180 -6.78 2.69 22.59
N ILE A 181 -7.48 2.86 23.72
CA ILE A 181 -8.93 3.02 23.77
C ILE A 181 -9.22 4.52 23.69
N ASP A 182 -10.13 4.91 22.81
CA ASP A 182 -10.63 6.29 22.65
C ASP A 182 -9.55 7.35 22.31
N ALA A 183 -8.40 6.95 21.75
CA ALA A 183 -7.43 7.90 21.22
C ALA A 183 -7.97 8.56 19.95
N GLN A 184 -7.81 9.87 19.83
CA GLN A 184 -8.16 10.64 18.64
C GLN A 184 -7.24 10.24 17.49
N VAL A 185 -7.84 9.90 16.34
CA VAL A 185 -7.13 9.64 15.09
C VAL A 185 -7.18 10.89 14.25
N ILE A 186 -6.02 11.39 13.84
CA ILE A 186 -5.88 12.60 13.04
C ILE A 186 -5.19 12.23 11.73
N LEU A 187 -5.82 12.53 10.60
CA LEU A 187 -5.31 12.33 9.24
C LEU A 187 -5.09 13.71 8.60
N ASP A 188 -3.84 14.00 8.21
CA ASP A 188 -3.44 15.27 7.59
C ASP A 188 -3.90 16.51 8.38
N GLY A 189 -3.80 16.43 9.71
CA GLY A 189 -4.24 17.49 10.62
C GLY A 189 -5.75 17.57 10.87
N THR A 190 -6.55 16.69 10.24
CA THR A 190 -8.01 16.65 10.41
C THR A 190 -8.43 15.46 11.26
N PHE A 191 -9.38 15.67 12.17
CA PHE A 191 -9.94 14.60 12.99
C PHE A 191 -10.70 13.56 12.12
N ALA A 192 -10.30 12.30 12.22
CA ALA A 192 -10.89 11.19 11.46
C ALA A 192 -11.81 10.30 12.32
N GLY A 193 -11.56 10.19 13.63
CA GLY A 193 -12.36 9.38 14.54
C GLY A 193 -11.60 8.95 15.78
N TYR A 194 -12.05 7.87 16.43
CA TYR A 194 -11.43 7.32 17.64
C TYR A 194 -10.96 5.88 17.41
N THR A 195 -9.84 5.53 18.05
CA THR A 195 -9.30 4.17 18.09
C THR A 195 -10.21 3.21 18.86
N THR A 196 -10.15 1.92 18.50
CA THR A 196 -11.02 0.87 19.06
C THR A 196 -10.49 0.25 20.36
N GLY A 197 -9.21 0.43 20.67
CA GLY A 197 -8.51 -0.27 21.75
C GLY A 197 -8.18 -1.74 21.50
N ASP A 198 -8.68 -2.32 20.41
CA ASP A 198 -8.45 -3.73 20.09
C ASP A 198 -7.41 -3.86 18.97
N ARG A 199 -6.22 -4.38 19.33
CA ARG A 199 -5.12 -4.65 18.39
C ARG A 199 -5.50 -5.57 17.22
N ARG A 200 -6.63 -6.26 17.28
CA ARG A 200 -7.12 -7.17 16.24
C ARG A 200 -8.19 -6.54 15.35
N LYS A 201 -8.75 -5.39 15.73
CA LYS A 201 -9.81 -4.70 14.99
C LYS A 201 -9.35 -3.31 14.58
N PRO A 202 -9.10 -3.06 13.28
CA PRO A 202 -8.62 -1.76 12.85
C PRO A 202 -9.73 -0.72 12.91
N PHE A 203 -9.36 0.51 13.22
CA PHE A 203 -10.13 1.69 12.84
C PHE A 203 -9.88 1.96 11.34
N VAL A 204 -10.94 2.03 10.53
CA VAL A 204 -10.83 2.17 9.07
C VAL A 204 -11.23 3.58 8.65
N ILE A 205 -10.31 4.25 7.95
CA ILE A 205 -10.58 5.53 7.28
C ILE A 205 -10.82 5.22 5.81
N GLU A 206 -12.06 5.40 5.35
CA GLU A 206 -12.46 5.20 3.96
C GLU A 206 -12.38 6.50 3.17
N GLY A 207 -12.33 6.38 1.83
CA GLY A 207 -12.39 7.56 0.96
C GLY A 207 -11.11 8.40 0.96
N VAL A 208 -9.96 7.82 1.33
CA VAL A 208 -8.69 8.55 1.41
C VAL A 208 -8.14 8.76 0.00
N GLU A 209 -7.81 10.01 -0.35
CA GLU A 209 -7.19 10.31 -1.63
C GLU A 209 -5.89 9.51 -1.81
N PRO A 210 -5.51 9.08 -3.02
CA PRO A 210 -4.24 8.38 -3.19
C PRO A 210 -3.05 9.35 -3.06
N GLY A 211 -2.13 9.06 -2.15
CA GLY A 211 -1.05 9.99 -1.83
C GLY A 211 -0.19 9.56 -0.66
N ILE A 212 0.64 10.48 -0.17
CA ILE A 212 1.33 10.33 1.11
C ILE A 212 0.52 11.14 2.13
N HIS A 213 0.12 10.49 3.21
CA HIS A 213 -0.67 11.08 4.28
C HIS A 213 0.07 10.98 5.60
N GLU A 214 -0.06 11.99 6.46
CA GLU A 214 0.38 11.91 7.85
C GLU A 214 -0.79 11.40 8.70
N ILE A 215 -0.61 10.25 9.35
CA ILE A 215 -1.54 9.74 10.35
C ILE A 215 -0.94 9.88 11.74
N SER A 216 -1.76 10.23 12.72
CA SER A 216 -1.34 10.32 14.10
C SER A 216 -2.43 9.93 15.08
N THR A 217 -2.03 9.54 16.28
CA THR A 217 -2.93 9.25 17.40
C THR A 217 -2.61 10.13 18.61
N ASP A 218 -3.65 10.58 19.30
CA ASP A 218 -3.55 11.42 20.49
C ASP A 218 -4.54 10.95 21.58
N LEU A 219 -4.02 10.53 22.73
CA LEU A 219 -4.78 10.15 23.93
C LEU A 219 -4.43 11.07 25.13
N GLY A 220 -3.86 12.24 24.86
CA GLY A 220 -3.45 13.20 25.88
C GLY A 220 -2.01 13.02 26.35
N ARG A 221 -1.71 13.59 27.53
CA ARG A 221 -0.34 13.88 27.99
C ARG A 221 0.43 12.70 28.56
N ASP A 222 -0.21 11.54 28.75
CA ASP A 222 0.39 10.37 29.39
C ASP A 222 0.68 9.23 28.39
N PHE A 223 0.32 9.44 27.11
CA PHE A 223 0.40 8.45 26.05
C PHE A 223 1.09 9.01 24.81
N GLY A 224 1.74 8.12 24.07
CA GLY A 224 2.40 8.47 22.82
C GLY A 224 3.58 7.56 22.58
N VAL A 225 4.67 8.08 22.02
CA VAL A 225 5.93 7.35 21.83
C VAL A 225 7.11 8.09 22.43
N VAL A 226 8.09 7.33 22.91
CA VAL A 226 9.41 7.84 23.25
C VAL A 226 10.27 7.85 21.99
N LYS A 227 10.66 9.04 21.54
CA LYS A 227 11.68 9.20 20.51
C LYS A 227 13.05 9.08 21.17
N MET A 228 13.94 8.28 20.60
CA MET A 228 15.34 8.18 21.01
C MET A 228 16.21 8.95 20.00
N PRO A 229 17.40 9.44 20.38
CA PRO A 229 18.10 9.24 21.66
C PRO A 229 17.66 10.20 22.78
N GLU A 230 17.11 11.35 22.42
CA GLU A 230 16.56 12.31 23.38
C GLU A 230 15.17 11.84 23.82
N VAL A 231 15.04 11.26 25.03
CA VAL A 231 13.78 10.74 25.62
C VAL A 231 12.68 11.82 25.60
N LYS A 232 12.03 11.94 24.45
CA LYS A 232 11.01 12.92 24.14
C LYS A 232 9.71 12.18 23.96
N PHE A 233 8.76 12.57 24.78
CA PHE A 233 7.39 12.13 24.68
C PHE A 233 6.67 12.97 23.63
N GLY A 234 5.92 12.30 22.77
CA GLY A 234 5.06 12.99 21.81
C GLY A 234 4.04 12.04 21.22
N PRO A 235 3.04 12.59 20.50
CA PRO A 235 2.09 11.78 19.78
C PRO A 235 2.83 10.92 18.76
N TRP A 236 2.33 9.70 18.56
CA TRP A 236 2.80 8.87 17.47
C TRP A 236 2.34 9.46 16.13
N LYS A 237 3.25 9.49 15.16
CA LYS A 237 3.03 10.01 13.81
C LYS A 237 3.72 9.11 12.81
N GLU A 238 3.04 8.79 11.71
CA GLU A 238 3.60 8.00 10.62
C GLU A 238 3.16 8.55 9.26
N LEU A 239 4.06 8.51 8.26
CA LEU A 239 3.74 8.84 6.88
C LEU A 239 3.34 7.57 6.13
N VAL A 240 2.15 7.57 5.56
CA VAL A 240 1.53 6.39 4.96
C VAL A 240 1.23 6.67 3.50
N ARG A 241 1.68 5.78 2.62
CA ARG A 241 1.37 5.88 1.18
C ARG A 241 0.12 5.09 0.85
N VAL A 242 -0.94 5.80 0.44
CA VAL A 242 -2.20 5.22 -0.03
C VAL A 242 -2.15 5.10 -1.55
N GLN A 243 -2.35 3.88 -2.06
CA GLN A 243 -2.49 3.63 -3.49
C GLN A 243 -3.98 3.67 -3.90
N SER A 244 -4.28 4.09 -5.13
CA SER A 244 -5.66 4.14 -5.63
C SER A 244 -6.35 2.78 -5.52
N GLY A 245 -7.57 2.79 -4.98
CA GLY A 245 -8.42 1.61 -4.75
C GLY A 245 -7.86 0.59 -3.75
N LYS A 246 -6.72 0.87 -3.10
CA LYS A 246 -6.04 -0.07 -2.19
C LYS A 246 -6.12 0.38 -0.75
N ARG A 247 -5.88 -0.58 0.14
CA ARG A 247 -5.85 -0.40 1.58
C ARG A 247 -4.41 -0.33 2.08
N ALA A 248 -4.07 0.75 2.78
CA ALA A 248 -2.86 0.83 3.57
C ALA A 248 -3.10 0.28 4.99
N ILE A 249 -2.11 -0.39 5.56
CA ILE A 249 -2.17 -0.96 6.91
C ILE A 249 -1.12 -0.29 7.77
N VAL A 250 -1.51 0.17 8.95
CA VAL A 250 -0.66 0.94 9.86
C VAL A 250 -0.89 0.45 11.29
N THR A 251 0.16 0.41 12.11
CA THR A 251 0.10 -0.02 13.52
C THR A 251 0.60 1.08 14.42
N ASP A 252 -0.26 1.56 15.30
CA ASP A 252 0.09 2.51 16.34
C ASP A 252 0.93 1.83 17.43
N LEU A 253 2.12 2.36 17.67
CA LEU A 253 3.06 1.86 18.68
C LEU A 253 2.92 2.59 20.02
N SER A 254 1.95 3.49 20.14
CA SER A 254 1.73 4.25 21.35
C SER A 254 1.37 3.37 22.53
N SER A 255 1.88 3.75 23.68
CA SER A 255 1.58 3.13 24.97
C SER A 255 1.72 4.16 26.09
N HIS A 256 1.35 3.78 27.31
CA HIS A 256 1.51 4.65 28.46
C HIS A 256 3.00 4.96 28.69
N PHE A 257 3.37 6.22 28.94
CA PHE A 257 4.77 6.63 29.06
C PHE A 257 5.55 5.88 30.14
N ASN A 258 4.91 5.60 31.28
CA ASN A 258 5.51 4.74 32.30
C ASN A 258 5.91 3.35 31.78
N ASP A 259 5.05 2.66 31.03
CA ASP A 259 5.39 1.34 30.47
C ASP A 259 6.58 1.45 29.50
N GLN A 260 6.64 2.52 28.69
CA GLN A 260 7.78 2.77 27.81
C GLN A 260 9.07 3.04 28.59
N LEU A 261 9.01 3.85 29.65
CA LEU A 261 10.16 4.08 30.51
C LEU A 261 10.62 2.81 31.21
N TYR A 262 9.71 1.98 31.71
CA TYR A 262 10.05 0.67 32.28
C TYR A 262 10.75 -0.22 31.26
N ARG A 263 10.23 -0.32 30.03
CA ARG A 263 10.85 -1.11 28.96
C ARG A 263 12.20 -0.56 28.50
N LEU A 264 12.36 0.77 28.50
CA LEU A 264 13.64 1.40 28.16
C LEU A 264 14.66 1.19 29.27
N ARG A 265 14.23 1.30 30.54
CA ARG A 265 15.07 1.08 31.73
C ARG A 265 15.52 -0.37 31.81
N ARG A 266 14.62 -1.33 31.62
CA ARG A 266 14.90 -2.77 31.71
C ARG A 266 15.47 -3.30 30.40
N VAL A 267 16.79 -3.34 30.31
CA VAL A 267 17.53 -3.85 29.15
C VAL A 267 17.38 -5.37 29.03
N PHE A 268 17.35 -6.07 30.16
CA PHE A 268 17.25 -7.51 30.23
C PHE A 268 16.51 -7.93 31.51
N GLN A 269 15.64 -8.93 31.40
CA GLN A 269 15.07 -9.62 32.56
C GLN A 269 14.75 -11.07 32.18
N LYS A 270 15.28 -12.02 32.94
CA LYS A 270 15.03 -13.46 32.75
C LYS A 270 15.06 -14.20 34.07
N SER A 271 14.20 -15.22 34.15
CA SER A 271 14.15 -16.19 35.23
C SER A 271 14.56 -17.57 34.68
N PRO A 272 15.86 -17.83 34.43
CA PRO A 272 16.26 -19.08 33.81
C PRO A 272 16.01 -20.27 34.75
N ALA A 273 15.57 -21.40 34.18
CA ALA A 273 15.34 -22.60 34.96
C ALA A 273 16.69 -23.19 35.42
N VAL A 274 16.87 -23.29 36.74
CA VAL A 274 18.11 -23.80 37.32
C VAL A 274 18.12 -25.32 37.25
N ALA A 275 19.13 -25.86 36.57
CA ALA A 275 19.45 -27.28 36.55
C ALA A 275 20.94 -27.44 36.81
N PHE A 276 21.30 -27.99 37.98
CA PHE A 276 22.68 -28.25 38.32
C PHE A 276 23.21 -29.44 37.52
N ASP A 277 24.44 -29.32 37.03
CA ASP A 277 25.14 -30.40 36.35
C ASP A 277 25.61 -31.49 37.33
N SER A 278 26.29 -32.52 36.82
CA SER A 278 26.83 -33.59 37.64
C SER A 278 27.90 -33.15 38.65
N SER A 279 28.49 -31.97 38.48
CA SER A 279 29.44 -31.36 39.42
C SER A 279 28.74 -30.50 40.48
N GLY A 280 27.40 -30.41 40.42
CA GLY A 280 26.62 -29.54 41.29
C GLY A 280 26.79 -28.06 40.94
N ARG A 281 27.06 -27.73 39.68
CA ARG A 281 27.21 -26.34 39.22
C ARG A 281 26.12 -25.97 38.23
N TYR A 282 25.73 -24.70 38.27
CA TYR A 282 24.86 -24.09 37.29
C TYR A 282 25.51 -22.80 36.81
N GLY A 283 25.52 -22.60 35.49
CA GLY A 283 26.06 -21.40 34.86
C GLY A 283 25.04 -20.82 33.88
N TYR A 284 24.83 -19.52 33.94
CA TYR A 284 24.03 -18.80 32.96
C TYR A 284 24.73 -17.52 32.53
N GLU A 285 24.64 -17.21 31.25
CA GLU A 285 25.34 -16.09 30.66
C GLU A 285 24.48 -15.39 29.61
N TYR A 286 24.54 -14.06 29.60
CA TYR A 286 23.82 -13.23 28.66
C TYR A 286 24.62 -11.99 28.27
N ALA A 287 24.78 -11.78 26.96
CA ALA A 287 25.31 -10.54 26.39
C ALA A 287 24.14 -9.64 25.95
N PHE A 288 24.25 -8.34 26.21
CA PHE A 288 23.23 -7.35 25.86
C PHE A 288 23.85 -6.12 25.21
N SER A 289 23.02 -5.37 24.48
CA SER A 289 23.35 -4.03 24.01
C SER A 289 22.13 -3.10 24.06
N PHE A 290 22.37 -1.80 24.17
CA PHE A 290 21.33 -0.78 24.11
C PHE A 290 21.88 0.56 23.63
N THR A 291 21.04 1.42 23.06
CA THR A 291 21.40 2.80 22.71
C THR A 291 21.15 3.73 23.88
N ASP A 292 22.16 4.49 24.30
CA ASP A 292 22.05 5.49 25.37
C ASP A 292 21.39 6.80 24.90
N ARG A 293 21.29 7.76 25.80
CA ARG A 293 20.70 9.09 25.51
C ARG A 293 21.53 9.99 24.61
N GLU A 294 22.78 9.63 24.35
CA GLU A 294 23.67 10.30 23.40
C GLU A 294 23.61 9.65 22.01
N GLY A 295 22.84 8.55 21.87
CA GLY A 295 22.76 7.78 20.62
C GLY A 295 23.89 6.77 20.45
N VAL A 296 24.70 6.53 21.47
CA VAL A 296 25.82 5.59 21.44
C VAL A 296 25.32 4.20 21.79
N GLU A 297 25.67 3.19 20.99
CA GLU A 297 25.42 1.79 21.32
C GLU A 297 26.37 1.34 22.44
N ARG A 298 25.81 0.91 23.56
CA ARG A 298 26.51 0.38 24.73
C ARG A 298 26.35 -1.13 24.80
N ARG A 299 27.38 -1.83 25.27
CA ARG A 299 27.40 -3.29 25.35
C ARG A 299 27.85 -3.78 26.72
N GLY A 300 27.26 -4.88 27.15
CA GLY A 300 27.61 -5.53 28.41
C GLY A 300 27.32 -7.02 28.41
N ARG A 301 27.73 -7.66 29.50
CA ARG A 301 27.59 -9.09 29.73
C ARG A 301 27.33 -9.34 31.21
N LEU A 302 26.40 -10.23 31.49
CA LEU A 302 26.09 -10.76 32.80
C LEU A 302 26.33 -12.26 32.77
N ALA A 303 27.02 -12.78 33.78
CA ALA A 303 27.18 -14.20 34.01
C ALA A 303 26.95 -14.51 35.48
N ILE A 304 26.22 -15.59 35.76
CA ILE A 304 26.00 -16.10 37.11
C ILE A 304 26.46 -17.55 37.17
N GLU A 305 27.22 -17.88 38.21
CA GLU A 305 27.61 -19.24 38.55
C GLU A 305 27.07 -19.58 39.94
N LEU A 306 26.39 -20.71 40.07
CA LEU A 306 25.85 -21.21 41.34
C LEU A 306 26.38 -22.60 41.66
N GLY A 307 26.72 -22.82 42.92
CA GLY A 307 26.89 -24.15 43.49
C GLY A 307 25.57 -24.69 44.03
N ALA A 308 25.32 -25.99 43.87
CA ALA A 308 24.14 -26.66 44.38
C ALA A 308 24.02 -26.52 45.90
N PRO A 309 22.80 -26.34 46.45
CA PRO A 309 22.62 -26.24 47.88
C PRO A 309 22.98 -27.57 48.56
N THR A 310 23.65 -27.49 49.70
CA THR A 310 24.11 -28.64 50.49
C THR A 310 23.63 -28.57 51.93
N GLY A 311 23.49 -29.75 52.56
CA GLY A 311 23.03 -29.89 53.94
C GLY A 311 21.54 -29.60 54.15
N ASP A 312 21.07 -29.81 55.38
CA ASP A 312 19.66 -29.67 55.74
C ASP A 312 19.15 -28.22 55.68
N GLU A 313 20.05 -27.25 55.83
CA GLU A 313 19.75 -25.82 55.68
C GLU A 313 19.75 -25.36 54.21
N GLY A 314 20.09 -26.25 53.27
CA GLY A 314 20.12 -25.94 51.84
C GLY A 314 21.04 -24.77 51.50
N ARG A 315 22.23 -24.70 52.12
CA ARG A 315 23.18 -23.62 51.91
C ARG A 315 23.89 -23.79 50.56
N GLY A 316 23.85 -22.74 49.74
CA GLY A 316 24.59 -22.64 48.50
C GLY A 316 25.38 -21.35 48.42
N SER A 317 26.29 -21.27 47.45
CA SER A 317 27.02 -20.06 47.11
C SER A 317 26.94 -19.79 45.63
N GLY A 318 27.15 -18.54 45.26
CA GLY A 318 27.17 -18.11 43.88
C GLY A 318 28.11 -16.94 43.65
N THR A 319 28.38 -16.69 42.38
CA THR A 319 29.17 -15.56 41.91
C THR A 319 28.43 -14.89 40.76
N LEU A 320 28.23 -13.58 40.85
CA LEU A 320 27.75 -12.75 39.76
C LEU A 320 28.95 -12.04 39.14
N ALA A 321 29.20 -12.28 37.87
CA ALA A 321 30.23 -11.61 37.08
C ALA A 321 29.57 -10.71 36.03
N CYS A 322 29.90 -9.43 36.08
CA CYS A 322 29.32 -8.40 35.23
C CYS A 322 30.42 -7.67 34.47
N SER A 323 30.18 -7.31 33.22
CA SER A 323 31.05 -6.41 32.47
C SER A 323 30.24 -5.42 31.64
N PHE A 324 30.72 -4.17 31.58
CA PHE A 324 30.11 -3.10 30.81
C PHE A 324 31.22 -2.19 30.26
N GLU A 325 31.25 -1.97 28.94
CA GLU A 325 32.20 -1.05 28.27
C GLU A 325 33.68 -1.24 28.68
N GLY A 326 34.10 -2.50 28.90
CA GLY A 326 35.49 -2.85 29.24
C GLY A 326 35.83 -2.86 30.73
N GLU A 327 34.95 -2.36 31.60
CA GLU A 327 35.05 -2.56 33.05
C GLU A 327 34.35 -3.88 33.42
N ALA A 328 34.97 -4.67 34.30
CA ALA A 328 34.41 -5.93 34.80
C ALA A 328 34.46 -5.97 36.33
N ARG A 329 33.42 -6.51 36.95
CA ARG A 329 33.33 -6.75 38.39
C ARG A 329 32.77 -8.14 38.65
N SER A 330 33.13 -8.71 39.79
CA SER A 330 32.60 -9.99 40.24
C SER A 330 32.39 -9.97 41.73
N GLU A 331 31.21 -10.38 42.16
CA GLU A 331 30.79 -10.38 43.56
C GLU A 331 30.26 -11.77 43.93
N SER A 332 30.65 -12.26 45.10
CA SER A 332 30.21 -13.56 45.61
C SER A 332 29.13 -13.39 46.67
N PHE A 333 28.15 -14.29 46.68
CA PHE A 333 27.06 -14.28 47.63
C PHE A 333 26.74 -15.70 48.11
N ALA A 334 26.02 -15.78 49.23
CA ALA A 334 25.55 -17.03 49.80
C ALA A 334 24.02 -16.99 49.93
N TYR A 335 23.37 -18.12 49.68
CA TYR A 335 21.92 -18.28 49.79
C TYR A 335 21.59 -19.53 50.62
N SER A 336 20.39 -19.58 51.20
CA SER A 336 19.96 -20.70 52.06
C SER A 336 18.46 -20.95 51.95
N LEU A 337 17.99 -22.08 52.47
CA LEU A 337 16.57 -22.45 52.42
C LEU A 337 15.71 -21.37 53.10
N GLY A 338 14.79 -20.77 52.34
CA GLY A 338 13.87 -19.75 52.83
C GLY A 338 14.47 -18.35 53.01
N ASN A 339 15.74 -18.12 52.67
CA ASN A 339 16.37 -16.80 52.66
C ASN A 339 16.92 -16.50 51.26
N ALA A 340 16.27 -15.57 50.55
CA ALA A 340 16.74 -15.09 49.26
C ALA A 340 18.05 -14.30 49.42
N ALA A 341 18.95 -14.45 48.46
CA ALA A 341 20.13 -13.61 48.32
C ALA A 341 19.89 -12.61 47.19
N GLU A 342 19.93 -11.33 47.52
CA GLU A 342 19.85 -10.23 46.55
C GLU A 342 21.22 -9.59 46.39
N LEU A 343 21.64 -9.40 45.15
CA LEU A 343 22.88 -8.73 44.81
C LEU A 343 22.62 -7.74 43.69
N ALA A 344 23.15 -6.52 43.85
CA ALA A 344 23.12 -5.49 42.84
C ALA A 344 24.51 -4.87 42.65
N VAL A 345 24.97 -4.78 41.40
CA VAL A 345 26.26 -4.21 41.02
C VAL A 345 26.03 -3.18 39.92
N THR A 346 26.51 -1.95 40.11
CA THR A 346 26.43 -0.91 39.07
C THR A 346 27.80 -0.69 38.44
N ILE A 347 27.86 -0.75 37.10
CA ILE A 347 29.04 -0.43 36.29
C ILE A 347 28.61 0.56 35.20
N GLY A 348 29.11 1.80 35.27
CA GLY A 348 28.76 2.85 34.32
C GLY A 348 27.24 3.10 34.26
N LEU A 349 26.66 2.86 33.09
CA LEU A 349 25.24 3.08 32.81
C LEU A 349 24.36 1.84 33.04
N ALA A 350 24.90 0.75 33.59
CA ALA A 350 24.16 -0.49 33.80
C ALA A 350 24.22 -0.92 35.27
N THR A 351 23.05 -1.21 35.83
CA THR A 351 22.88 -1.90 37.11
C THR A 351 22.47 -3.34 36.84
N PHE A 352 23.26 -4.26 37.34
CA PHE A 352 23.09 -5.70 37.22
C PHE A 352 22.54 -6.22 38.53
N SER A 353 21.41 -6.91 38.52
CA SER A 353 20.82 -7.52 39.70
C SER A 353 20.63 -9.02 39.52
N ALA A 354 20.85 -9.75 40.61
CA ALA A 354 20.54 -11.17 40.73
C ALA A 354 19.83 -11.41 42.06
N GLU A 355 18.67 -12.05 41.99
CA GLU A 355 17.94 -12.57 43.13
C GLU A 355 17.96 -14.10 43.05
N VAL A 356 18.47 -14.75 44.09
CA VAL A 356 18.56 -16.22 44.15
C VAL A 356 17.82 -16.70 45.38
N GLU A 357 16.78 -17.50 45.14
CA GLU A 357 15.93 -18.06 46.18
C GLU A 357 16.07 -19.59 46.19
N ASN A 358 16.21 -20.19 47.37
CA ASN A 358 16.08 -21.64 47.55
C ASN A 358 14.79 -21.93 48.32
N SER A 359 13.76 -22.37 47.60
CA SER A 359 12.45 -22.67 48.13
C SER A 359 12.15 -24.16 47.97
N TYR A 360 11.96 -24.87 49.09
CA TYR A 360 11.69 -26.31 49.12
C TYR A 360 12.73 -27.17 48.37
N GLY A 361 14.00 -26.77 48.42
CA GLY A 361 15.09 -27.45 47.71
C GLY A 361 15.13 -27.19 46.21
N ARG A 362 14.30 -26.27 45.69
CA ARG A 362 14.37 -25.77 44.32
C ARG A 362 14.99 -24.38 44.34
N VAL A 363 16.07 -24.21 43.58
CA VAL A 363 16.73 -22.93 43.40
C VAL A 363 16.08 -22.22 42.21
N SER A 364 15.63 -20.99 42.42
CA SER A 364 15.22 -20.06 41.37
C SER A 364 16.19 -18.89 41.31
N VAL A 365 16.34 -18.34 40.11
CA VAL A 365 17.23 -17.21 39.84
C VAL A 365 16.46 -16.23 38.99
N ASP A 366 16.41 -14.99 39.43
CA ASP A 366 15.93 -13.85 38.65
C ASP A 366 17.10 -12.93 38.35
N LEU A 367 17.34 -12.70 37.06
CA LEU A 367 18.42 -11.86 36.55
C LEU A 367 17.83 -10.65 35.85
N GLU A 368 18.33 -9.48 36.18
CA GLU A 368 17.91 -8.23 35.57
C GLU A 368 19.10 -7.32 35.28
N VAL A 369 19.01 -6.60 34.17
CA VAL A 369 19.93 -5.51 33.85
C VAL A 369 19.09 -4.29 33.54
N GLU A 370 19.29 -3.24 34.32
CA GLU A 370 18.68 -1.94 34.13
C GLU A 370 19.71 -0.91 33.71
N ARG A 371 19.30 0.03 32.85
CA ARG A 371 20.10 1.23 32.58
C ARG A 371 19.85 2.30 33.66
N THR A 372 20.88 3.07 34.00
CA THR A 372 20.81 4.10 35.06
C THR A 372 20.59 5.52 34.54
N ASP A 373 20.69 5.75 33.23
CA ASP A 373 20.48 7.05 32.57
C ASP A 373 19.00 7.42 32.34
N VAL A 374 18.09 6.49 32.64
CA VAL A 374 16.64 6.65 32.55
C VAL A 374 16.03 6.51 33.95
N GLU A 375 15.69 7.64 34.55
CA GLU A 375 15.05 7.69 35.87
C GLU A 375 13.56 8.02 35.73
N GLN A 376 12.74 7.28 36.47
CA GLN A 376 11.32 7.56 36.61
C GLN A 376 11.12 8.40 37.87
N GLY A 377 11.06 9.73 37.72
CA GLY A 377 10.84 10.68 38.82
C GLY A 377 9.44 10.63 39.47
N MET A 378 8.77 9.48 39.48
CA MET A 378 7.42 9.31 40.03
C MET A 378 7.37 9.22 41.55
N HIS A 379 8.50 8.96 42.21
CA HIS A 379 8.59 9.22 43.64
C HIS A 379 8.73 10.72 43.83
N ARG A 380 7.61 11.39 44.08
CA ARG A 380 7.62 12.69 44.76
C ARG A 380 8.44 12.50 46.03
N ALA A 381 9.71 12.90 46.02
CA ALA A 381 10.42 13.18 47.25
C ALA A 381 9.49 14.12 48.03
N GLY A 382 9.03 13.68 49.20
CA GLY A 382 8.09 14.44 50.02
C GLY A 382 8.66 15.84 50.20
N TYR A 383 7.99 16.82 49.59
CA TYR A 383 8.16 18.23 49.91
C TYR A 383 7.48 18.54 51.23
#